data_AF-A0A7Y3ITW3-F1
#
_entry.id   AF-A0A7Y3ITW3-F1
#
_cell.length_a   1.000
_cell.length_b   1.000
_cell.length_c   1.000
_cell.angle_alpha   90.00
_cell.angle_beta   90.00
_cell.angle_gamma   90.00
#
_symmetry.space_group_name_H-M   'P 1'
#
loop_
_entity.id
_entity.type
_entity.pdbx_description
1 polymer ?
#
loop_
_entity_poly.entity_id
_entity_poly.type
_entity_poly.pdbx_seq_one_letter_code
_entity_poly.pdbx_strand_id
1 'polypeptide(L)'
;LTSPLLAETTSRDKDPSVAFAEIDAQYQAGEYKNFLEALHTKYLNDREQGKLQEFIQEVKADYKDPKGLAKQVEALDQERNGKLREILKQNPDAPISIVITQLFSSDTCSTDEKEVWDYLNNLEKGSFANSTGPFEKSLQEVQEEFALKKLMLQSSYLSGEKSKEAVMNEHVILEEEKLQKILALCQGSTNPMAKKIVANSSDVFPKYVKAKISTMYIFSLIQGEVAPRDEVEKKVKDILVEYRDKKRQLMTAAQ
;
A
#
# COMPACT_ATOMS: atom_id res chain seq x y z
N LEU A 1 -37.39 -5.65 12.06
CA LEU A 1 -36.51 -5.54 13.25
C LEU A 1 -35.26 -4.81 12.80
N THR A 2 -35.30 -3.49 12.94
CA THR A 2 -34.20 -2.57 12.71
C THR A 2 -33.15 -2.79 13.78
N SER A 3 -32.00 -3.36 13.43
CA SER A 3 -30.82 -3.29 14.27
C SER A 3 -30.21 -1.90 14.07
N PRO A 4 -30.14 -1.05 15.10
CA PRO A 4 -29.30 0.14 15.04
C PRO A 4 -27.86 -0.36 15.15
N LEU A 5 -27.11 -0.31 14.04
CA LEU A 5 -25.66 -0.37 14.19
C LEU A 5 -25.27 0.88 14.97
N LEU A 6 -24.90 0.64 16.22
CA LEU A 6 -24.35 1.59 17.15
C LEU A 6 -23.33 2.46 16.43
N ALA A 7 -23.51 3.77 16.59
CA ALA A 7 -22.48 4.75 16.33
C ALA A 7 -21.28 4.41 17.22
N GLU A 8 -20.31 3.69 16.68
CA GLU A 8 -18.92 3.83 17.12
C GLU A 8 -18.37 5.10 16.48
N THR A 9 -18.73 6.23 17.07
CA THR A 9 -17.88 7.41 17.07
C THR A 9 -16.62 7.05 17.83
N THR A 10 -15.44 6.99 17.19
CA THR A 10 -14.16 7.39 17.81
C THR A 10 -12.89 7.42 16.92
N SER A 11 -12.92 7.19 15.60
CA SER A 11 -11.73 7.49 14.76
C SER A 11 -11.96 8.19 13.43
N ARG A 12 -13.21 8.34 12.95
CA ARG A 12 -13.52 9.03 11.69
C ARG A 12 -13.01 10.48 11.63
N ASP A 13 -12.87 11.14 12.77
CA ASP A 13 -12.42 12.52 12.90
C ASP A 13 -10.90 12.64 13.15
N LYS A 14 -10.18 11.53 13.33
CA LYS A 14 -8.74 11.61 13.57
C LYS A 14 -8.01 11.94 12.26
N ASP A 15 -7.09 12.87 12.39
CA ASP A 15 -6.10 13.17 11.36
C ASP A 15 -5.37 11.86 10.98
N PRO A 16 -5.31 11.48 9.69
CA PRO A 16 -4.60 10.28 9.25
C PRO A 16 -3.15 10.22 9.75
N SER A 17 -2.46 11.36 9.90
CA SER A 17 -1.09 11.40 10.47
C SER A 17 -1.03 11.00 11.95
N VAL A 18 -2.05 11.33 12.73
CA VAL A 18 -2.15 10.96 14.15
C VAL A 18 -2.42 9.46 14.27
N ALA A 19 -3.31 8.92 13.43
CA ALA A 19 -3.56 7.49 13.38
C ALA A 19 -2.29 6.68 13.06
N PHE A 20 -1.42 7.18 12.16
CA PHE A 20 -0.17 6.48 11.83
C PHE A 20 0.85 6.46 12.96
N ALA A 21 1.05 7.60 13.63
CA ALA A 21 1.99 7.65 14.75
C ALA A 21 1.53 6.76 15.91
N GLU A 22 0.20 6.67 16.13
CA GLU A 22 -0.38 5.75 17.12
C GLU A 22 -0.14 4.28 16.73
N ILE A 23 -0.41 3.89 15.48
CA ILE A 23 -0.25 2.51 15.00
C ILE A 23 1.22 2.06 15.05
N ASP A 24 2.15 2.88 14.59
CA ASP A 24 3.60 2.57 14.65
C ASP A 24 4.04 2.44 16.11
N ALA A 25 3.66 3.37 17.00
CA ALA A 25 3.98 3.27 18.42
C ALA A 25 3.44 1.98 19.06
N GLN A 26 2.20 1.57 18.74
CA GLN A 26 1.62 0.31 19.19
C GLN A 26 2.37 -0.91 18.64
N TYR A 27 2.82 -0.86 17.40
CA TYR A 27 3.66 -1.91 16.81
C TYR A 27 5.01 -2.03 17.50
N GLN A 28 5.71 -0.90 17.71
CA GLN A 28 6.97 -0.87 18.46
C GLN A 28 6.79 -1.37 19.90
N ALA A 29 5.62 -1.15 20.51
CA ALA A 29 5.25 -1.67 21.82
C ALA A 29 4.90 -3.17 21.83
N GLY A 30 4.82 -3.82 20.65
CA GLY A 30 4.54 -5.24 20.51
C GLY A 30 3.06 -5.60 20.57
N GLU A 31 2.14 -4.64 20.48
CA GLU A 31 0.70 -4.87 20.62
C GLU A 31 0.13 -5.77 19.50
N TYR A 32 0.77 -5.78 18.33
CA TYR A 32 0.37 -6.59 17.17
C TYR A 32 1.07 -7.96 17.09
N LYS A 33 1.87 -8.34 18.09
CA LYS A 33 2.65 -9.59 18.06
C LYS A 33 1.77 -10.83 17.86
N ASN A 34 0.68 -10.94 18.61
CA ASN A 34 -0.25 -12.06 18.52
C ASN A 34 -0.90 -12.15 17.14
N PHE A 35 -1.26 -11.00 16.55
CA PHE A 35 -1.80 -10.92 15.20
C PHE A 35 -0.79 -11.44 14.17
N LEU A 36 0.45 -10.97 14.24
CA LEU A 36 1.51 -11.37 13.31
C LEU A 36 1.84 -12.86 13.41
N GLU A 37 1.92 -13.42 14.62
CA GLU A 37 2.15 -14.85 14.85
C GLU A 37 0.99 -15.71 14.32
N ALA A 38 -0.25 -15.32 14.58
CA ALA A 38 -1.43 -16.02 14.10
C ALA A 38 -1.49 -16.00 12.56
N LEU A 39 -1.26 -14.85 11.95
CA LEU A 39 -1.27 -14.70 10.49
C LEU A 39 -0.11 -15.48 9.84
N HIS A 40 1.06 -15.48 10.45
CA HIS A 40 2.20 -16.26 9.94
C HIS A 40 1.92 -17.77 10.02
N THR A 41 1.31 -18.24 11.11
CA THR A 41 0.89 -19.65 11.25
C THR A 41 -0.12 -20.03 10.16
N LYS A 42 -1.12 -19.18 9.91
CA LYS A 42 -2.09 -19.39 8.82
C LYS A 42 -1.41 -19.43 7.45
N TYR A 43 -0.45 -18.54 7.21
CA TYR A 43 0.36 -18.53 5.99
C TYR A 43 1.11 -19.86 5.78
N LEU A 44 1.77 -20.39 6.80
CA LEU A 44 2.48 -21.67 6.70
C LEU A 44 1.52 -22.81 6.35
N ASN A 45 0.36 -22.87 7.01
CA ASN A 45 -0.67 -23.88 6.73
C ASN A 45 -1.19 -23.79 5.29
N ASP A 46 -1.52 -22.58 4.80
CA ASP A 46 -2.03 -22.39 3.44
C ASP A 46 -0.95 -22.66 2.37
N ARG A 47 0.33 -22.39 2.68
CA ARG A 47 1.47 -22.75 1.83
C ARG A 47 1.65 -24.26 1.71
N GLU A 48 1.56 -24.99 2.81
CA GLU A 48 1.64 -26.47 2.82
C GLU A 48 0.49 -27.11 2.04
N GLN A 49 -0.68 -26.47 2.03
CA GLN A 49 -1.85 -26.89 1.26
C GLN A 49 -1.79 -26.53 -0.23
N GLY A 50 -0.70 -25.89 -0.72
CA GLY A 50 -0.53 -25.55 -2.13
C GLY A 50 -1.27 -24.29 -2.61
N LYS A 51 -2.06 -23.64 -1.75
CA LYS A 51 -2.87 -22.44 -2.10
C LYS A 51 -2.02 -21.26 -2.55
N LEU A 52 -0.76 -21.19 -2.10
CA LEU A 52 0.19 -20.17 -2.55
C LEU A 52 0.48 -20.30 -4.06
N GLN A 53 0.58 -21.52 -4.61
CA GLN A 53 0.80 -21.70 -6.04
C GLN A 53 -0.44 -21.33 -6.87
N GLU A 54 -1.63 -21.66 -6.38
CA GLU A 54 -2.90 -21.27 -7.02
C GLU A 54 -3.01 -19.75 -7.08
N PHE A 55 -2.77 -19.06 -5.96
CA PHE A 55 -2.75 -17.60 -5.89
C PHE A 55 -1.72 -16.97 -6.84
N ILE A 56 -0.48 -17.49 -6.86
CA ILE A 56 0.58 -16.99 -7.74
C ILE A 56 0.18 -17.14 -9.22
N GLN A 57 -0.51 -18.22 -9.58
CA GLN A 57 -0.97 -18.45 -10.96
C GLN A 57 -2.12 -17.50 -11.33
N GLU A 58 -3.08 -17.27 -10.44
CA GLU A 58 -4.19 -16.33 -10.67
C GLU A 58 -3.70 -14.88 -10.82
N VAL A 59 -2.83 -14.41 -9.92
CA VAL A 59 -2.29 -13.04 -9.99
C VAL A 59 -1.41 -12.82 -11.23
N LYS A 60 -0.65 -13.84 -11.65
CA LYS A 60 0.17 -13.75 -12.87
C LYS A 60 -0.68 -13.76 -14.14
N ALA A 61 -1.88 -14.35 -14.13
CA ALA A 61 -2.78 -14.37 -15.28
C ALA A 61 -3.44 -13.00 -15.55
N ASP A 62 -3.73 -12.24 -14.49
CA ASP A 62 -4.36 -10.92 -14.59
C ASP A 62 -3.38 -9.80 -14.99
N TYR A 63 -2.08 -10.01 -14.84
CA TYR A 63 -1.05 -9.02 -15.20
C TYR A 63 -0.66 -9.08 -16.69
N LYS A 64 -1.59 -8.69 -17.56
CA LYS A 64 -1.25 -8.31 -18.95
C LYS A 64 -1.22 -6.79 -19.04
N ASP A 65 -0.02 -6.22 -18.91
CA ASP A 65 0.19 -4.80 -19.24
C ASP A 65 -0.10 -4.60 -20.74
N PRO A 66 -1.12 -3.81 -21.13
CA PRO A 66 -1.43 -3.58 -22.53
C PRO A 66 -0.28 -2.78 -23.15
N LYS A 67 0.56 -3.48 -23.92
CA LYS A 67 1.62 -2.87 -24.71
C LYS A 67 1.03 -1.75 -25.57
N GLY A 68 1.42 -0.51 -25.28
CA GLY A 68 1.01 0.67 -26.06
C GLY A 68 0.22 1.73 -25.30
N LEU A 69 -0.30 1.44 -24.10
CA LEU A 69 -1.05 2.42 -23.30
C LEU A 69 -0.20 3.18 -22.26
N ALA A 70 1.02 2.73 -21.97
CA ALA A 70 1.86 3.28 -20.90
C ALA A 70 1.98 4.81 -20.93
N LYS A 71 2.25 5.41 -22.10
CA LYS A 71 2.35 6.88 -22.24
C LYS A 71 1.04 7.61 -21.98
N GLN A 72 -0.10 7.01 -22.34
CA GLN A 72 -1.42 7.62 -22.12
C GLN A 72 -1.82 7.53 -20.65
N VAL A 73 -1.54 6.39 -20.00
CA VAL A 73 -1.73 6.22 -18.55
C VAL A 73 -0.85 7.19 -17.77
N GLU A 74 0.41 7.35 -18.17
CA GLU A 74 1.34 8.30 -17.57
C GLU A 74 0.85 9.75 -17.71
N ALA A 75 0.38 10.16 -18.90
CA ALA A 75 -0.19 11.49 -19.11
C ALA A 75 -1.41 11.75 -18.20
N LEU A 76 -2.31 10.76 -18.06
CA LEU A 76 -3.43 10.85 -17.13
C LEU A 76 -2.97 10.97 -15.67
N ASP A 77 -1.95 10.21 -15.27
CA ASP A 77 -1.39 10.28 -13.92
C ASP A 77 -0.75 11.65 -13.64
N GLN A 78 -0.04 12.23 -14.62
CA GLN A 78 0.54 13.56 -14.51
C GLN A 78 -0.54 14.64 -14.37
N GLU A 79 -1.60 14.58 -15.17
CA GLU A 79 -2.72 15.52 -15.10
C GLU A 79 -3.47 15.42 -13.77
N ARG A 80 -3.79 14.20 -13.31
CA ARG A 80 -4.37 13.94 -11.98
C ARG A 80 -3.50 14.52 -10.88
N ASN A 81 -2.20 14.23 -10.91
CA ASN A 81 -1.26 14.70 -9.91
C ASN A 81 -1.16 16.23 -9.90
N GLY A 82 -1.22 16.88 -11.07
CA GLY A 82 -1.31 18.34 -11.17
C GLY A 82 -2.53 18.91 -10.44
N LYS A 83 -3.72 18.33 -10.66
CA LYS A 83 -4.96 18.75 -9.97
C LYS A 83 -4.88 18.53 -8.45
N LEU A 84 -4.35 17.38 -8.00
CA LEU A 84 -4.20 17.09 -6.57
C LEU A 84 -3.22 18.05 -5.88
N ARG A 85 -2.11 18.41 -6.53
CA ARG A 85 -1.17 19.43 -6.02
C ARG A 85 -1.79 20.82 -5.95
N GLU A 86 -2.71 21.15 -6.85
CA GLU A 86 -3.42 22.42 -6.79
C GLU A 86 -4.37 22.49 -5.59
N ILE A 87 -5.07 21.38 -5.28
CA ILE A 87 -5.86 21.28 -4.05
C ILE A 87 -5.00 21.49 -2.80
N LEU A 88 -3.80 20.89 -2.75
CA LEU A 88 -2.84 21.07 -1.65
C LEU A 88 -2.47 22.55 -1.44
N LYS A 89 -2.19 23.27 -2.53
CA LYS A 89 -1.82 24.70 -2.46
C LYS A 89 -2.97 25.56 -1.95
N GLN A 90 -4.19 25.24 -2.37
CA GLN A 90 -5.38 26.02 -2.03
C GLN A 90 -5.91 25.70 -0.62
N ASN A 91 -5.68 24.49 -0.11
CA ASN A 91 -6.23 24.01 1.16
C ASN A 91 -5.15 23.29 1.99
N PRO A 92 -4.04 23.96 2.36
CA PRO A 92 -2.91 23.31 3.01
C PRO A 92 -3.29 22.65 4.34
N ASP A 93 -4.26 23.22 5.06
CA ASP A 93 -4.66 22.77 6.40
C ASP A 93 -5.82 21.75 6.39
N ALA A 94 -6.32 21.36 5.21
CA ALA A 94 -7.38 20.36 5.14
C ALA A 94 -6.82 18.97 5.54
N PRO A 95 -7.55 18.13 6.31
CA PRO A 95 -7.06 16.81 6.74
C PRO A 95 -6.63 15.90 5.57
N ILE A 96 -7.31 16.00 4.42
CA ILE A 96 -6.96 15.25 3.21
C ILE A 96 -5.62 15.68 2.60
N SER A 97 -5.13 16.89 2.89
CA SER A 97 -3.87 17.41 2.36
C SER A 97 -2.65 16.66 2.89
N ILE A 98 -2.74 16.13 4.10
CA ILE A 98 -1.71 15.25 4.67
C ILE A 98 -1.61 13.97 3.85
N VAL A 99 -2.74 13.33 3.56
CA VAL A 99 -2.81 12.09 2.76
C VAL A 99 -2.23 12.33 1.37
N ILE A 100 -2.65 13.42 0.71
CA ILE A 100 -2.16 13.74 -0.64
C ILE A 100 -0.65 14.03 -0.61
N THR A 101 -0.15 14.76 0.39
CA THR A 101 1.29 15.00 0.56
C THR A 101 2.06 13.69 0.71
N GLN A 102 1.52 12.73 1.47
CA GLN A 102 2.13 11.42 1.65
C GLN A 102 2.17 10.60 0.35
N LEU A 103 1.18 10.71 -0.54
CA LEU A 103 1.24 10.09 -1.88
C LEU A 103 2.42 10.59 -2.71
N PHE A 104 2.86 11.82 -2.47
CA PHE A 104 3.97 12.48 -3.15
C PHE A 104 5.28 12.41 -2.36
N SER A 105 5.39 11.56 -1.34
CA SER A 105 6.58 11.48 -0.47
C SER A 105 7.87 11.27 -1.25
N SER A 106 7.84 10.52 -2.35
CA SER A 106 8.99 10.26 -3.22
C SER A 106 9.61 11.52 -3.85
N ASP A 107 8.85 12.61 -3.95
CA ASP A 107 9.34 13.87 -4.53
C ASP A 107 10.38 14.56 -3.64
N THR A 108 10.38 14.21 -2.35
CA THR A 108 11.29 14.77 -1.34
C THR A 108 12.49 13.86 -1.08
N CYS A 109 12.58 12.72 -1.75
CA CYS A 109 13.70 11.80 -1.62
C CYS A 109 14.96 12.35 -2.28
N SER A 110 16.10 12.19 -1.62
CA SER A 110 17.41 12.29 -2.28
C SER A 110 17.54 11.25 -3.41
N THR A 111 18.58 11.36 -4.24
CA THR A 111 18.81 10.40 -5.34
C THR A 111 18.92 8.96 -4.82
N ASP A 112 19.68 8.72 -3.76
CA ASP A 112 19.84 7.38 -3.18
C ASP A 112 18.55 6.87 -2.53
N GLU A 113 17.81 7.72 -1.81
CA GLU A 113 16.49 7.37 -1.27
C GLU A 113 15.51 7.00 -2.38
N LYS A 114 15.54 7.74 -3.50
CA LYS A 114 14.66 7.50 -4.64
C LYS A 114 14.97 6.18 -5.34
N GLU A 115 16.24 5.83 -5.48
CA GLU A 115 16.62 4.51 -6.01
C GLU A 115 16.10 3.37 -5.13
N VAL A 116 16.20 3.51 -3.80
CA VAL A 116 15.63 2.52 -2.86
C VAL A 116 14.11 2.46 -2.99
N TRP A 117 13.44 3.62 -3.03
CA TRP A 117 12.00 3.73 -3.20
C TRP A 117 11.50 3.04 -4.49
N ASP A 118 12.16 3.31 -5.61
CA ASP A 118 11.83 2.75 -6.92
C ASP A 118 12.11 1.25 -6.95
N TYR A 119 13.20 0.80 -6.30
CA TYR A 119 13.52 -0.62 -6.16
C TYR A 119 12.44 -1.39 -5.38
N LEU A 120 11.98 -0.84 -4.25
CA LEU A 120 10.89 -1.44 -3.46
C LEU A 120 9.57 -1.50 -4.25
N ASN A 121 9.24 -0.45 -5.00
CA ASN A 121 8.04 -0.47 -5.86
C ASN A 121 8.15 -1.49 -7.01
N ASN A 122 9.34 -1.64 -7.60
CA ASN A 122 9.55 -2.63 -8.67
C ASN A 122 9.46 -4.06 -8.14
N LEU A 123 9.94 -4.31 -6.93
CA LEU A 123 9.75 -5.57 -6.22
C LEU A 123 8.26 -5.88 -6.03
N GLU A 124 7.48 -4.89 -5.58
CA GLU A 124 6.04 -5.07 -5.37
C GLU A 124 5.26 -5.36 -6.66
N LYS A 125 5.69 -4.77 -7.79
CA LYS A 125 5.14 -5.06 -9.13
C LYS A 125 5.53 -6.45 -9.68
N GLY A 126 6.34 -7.22 -8.95
CA GLY A 126 6.83 -8.52 -9.39
C GLY A 126 7.87 -8.42 -10.53
N SER A 127 8.53 -7.27 -10.69
CA SER A 127 9.50 -7.04 -11.77
C SER A 127 10.70 -7.99 -11.69
N PHE A 128 10.94 -8.58 -10.51
CA PHE A 128 12.03 -9.51 -10.25
C PHE A 128 11.58 -10.98 -10.24
N ALA A 129 10.33 -11.28 -10.60
CA ALA A 129 9.80 -12.66 -10.57
C ALA A 129 10.58 -13.64 -11.46
N ASN A 130 11.34 -13.15 -12.44
CA ASN A 130 12.21 -13.94 -13.31
C ASN A 130 13.71 -13.71 -13.04
N SER A 131 14.07 -13.06 -11.94
CA SER A 131 15.48 -12.85 -11.60
C SER A 131 16.16 -14.18 -11.30
N THR A 132 17.38 -14.34 -11.80
CA THR A 132 18.24 -15.51 -11.52
C THR A 132 19.16 -15.29 -10.33
N GLY A 133 19.21 -14.07 -9.78
CA GLY A 133 20.05 -13.71 -8.65
C GLY A 133 19.50 -14.24 -7.31
N PRO A 134 20.33 -14.82 -6.43
CA PRO A 134 19.85 -15.38 -5.16
C PRO A 134 19.28 -14.30 -4.23
N PHE A 135 19.83 -13.09 -4.25
CA PHE A 135 19.35 -11.97 -3.43
C PHE A 135 17.96 -11.52 -3.87
N GLU A 136 17.77 -11.25 -5.16
CA GLU A 136 16.48 -10.83 -5.73
C GLU A 136 15.41 -11.92 -5.54
N LYS A 137 15.80 -13.20 -5.62
CA LYS A 137 14.89 -14.32 -5.34
C LYS A 137 14.40 -14.31 -3.89
N SER A 138 15.29 -14.14 -2.91
CA SER A 138 14.90 -14.06 -1.50
C SER A 138 13.98 -12.87 -1.22
N LEU A 139 14.22 -11.72 -1.87
CA LEU A 139 13.32 -10.58 -1.77
C LEU A 139 11.95 -10.86 -2.38
N GLN A 140 11.91 -11.54 -3.53
CA GLN A 140 10.66 -11.93 -4.18
C GLN A 140 9.84 -12.90 -3.32
N GLU A 141 10.49 -13.85 -2.64
CA GLU A 141 9.83 -14.77 -1.70
C GLU A 141 9.18 -14.02 -0.52
N VAL A 142 9.84 -12.97 0.00
CA VAL A 142 9.22 -12.09 1.01
C VAL A 142 8.03 -11.35 0.42
N GLN A 143 8.13 -10.81 -0.79
CA GLN A 143 7.01 -10.12 -1.43
C GLN A 143 5.79 -11.06 -1.63
N GLU A 144 6.02 -12.30 -2.06
CA GLU A 144 4.96 -13.31 -2.26
C GLU A 144 4.30 -13.72 -0.93
N GLU A 145 5.10 -13.93 0.13
CA GLU A 145 4.58 -14.20 1.47
C GLU A 145 3.63 -13.10 1.93
N PHE A 146 4.05 -11.84 1.81
CA PHE A 146 3.25 -10.72 2.28
C PHE A 146 2.07 -10.39 1.36
N ALA A 147 2.15 -10.71 0.07
CA ALA A 147 0.99 -10.63 -0.82
C ALA A 147 -0.12 -11.59 -0.37
N LEU A 148 0.23 -12.84 -0.03
CA LEU A 148 -0.74 -13.81 0.47
C LEU A 148 -1.30 -13.41 1.85
N LYS A 149 -0.44 -12.93 2.77
CA LYS A 149 -0.89 -12.40 4.08
C LYS A 149 -1.87 -11.23 3.93
N LYS A 150 -1.64 -10.33 2.98
CA LYS A 150 -2.55 -9.22 2.66
C LYS A 150 -3.91 -9.72 2.17
N LEU A 151 -3.94 -10.76 1.33
CA LEU A 151 -5.21 -11.38 0.92
C LEU A 151 -5.96 -12.01 2.09
N MET A 152 -5.26 -12.75 2.96
CA MET A 152 -5.87 -13.35 4.14
C MET A 152 -6.53 -12.29 5.03
N LEU A 153 -5.87 -11.14 5.17
CA LEU A 153 -6.40 -10.00 5.90
C LEU A 153 -7.62 -9.40 5.20
N GLN A 154 -7.58 -9.19 3.88
CA GLN A 154 -8.74 -8.72 3.11
C GLN A 154 -9.93 -9.70 3.18
N SER A 155 -9.67 -11.01 3.17
CA SER A 155 -10.71 -12.03 3.31
C SER A 155 -11.44 -11.91 4.66
N SER A 156 -10.72 -11.60 5.75
CA SER A 156 -11.33 -11.39 7.08
C SER A 156 -12.24 -10.16 7.14
N TYR A 157 -11.98 -9.14 6.31
CA TYR A 157 -12.90 -8.02 6.14
C TYR A 157 -14.17 -8.46 5.40
N LEU A 158 -14.00 -9.14 4.26
CA LEU A 158 -15.13 -9.57 3.42
C LEU A 158 -16.04 -10.59 4.11
N SER A 159 -15.51 -11.42 5.01
CA SER A 159 -16.28 -12.35 5.84
C SER A 159 -16.98 -11.69 7.03
N GLY A 160 -16.70 -10.42 7.32
CA GLY A 160 -17.22 -9.69 8.48
C GLY A 160 -16.54 -10.05 9.81
N GLU A 161 -15.43 -10.79 9.78
CA GLU A 161 -14.65 -11.15 10.97
C GLU A 161 -13.95 -9.93 11.58
N LYS A 162 -13.49 -8.99 10.75
CA LYS A 162 -12.81 -7.76 11.17
C LYS A 162 -13.48 -6.50 10.62
N SER A 163 -13.43 -5.42 11.40
CA SER A 163 -13.83 -4.09 10.92
C SER A 163 -12.85 -3.57 9.86
N LYS A 164 -13.31 -2.63 9.02
CA LYS A 164 -12.46 -2.00 8.00
C LYS A 164 -11.25 -1.29 8.63
N GLU A 165 -11.47 -0.62 9.76
CA GLU A 165 -10.42 0.07 10.50
C GLU A 165 -9.35 -0.89 11.01
N ALA A 166 -9.75 -1.99 11.65
CA ALA A 166 -8.81 -3.02 12.10
C ALA A 166 -7.98 -3.56 10.94
N VAL A 167 -8.62 -3.84 9.79
CA VAL A 167 -7.93 -4.29 8.57
C VAL A 167 -6.98 -3.23 8.02
N MET A 168 -7.35 -1.95 8.04
CA MET A 168 -6.46 -0.86 7.61
C MET A 168 -5.24 -0.74 8.54
N ASN A 169 -5.43 -0.80 9.85
CA ASN A 169 -4.34 -0.76 10.83
C ASN A 169 -3.41 -1.96 10.68
N GLU A 170 -3.96 -3.18 10.58
CA GLU A 170 -3.19 -4.40 10.37
C GLU A 170 -2.44 -4.41 9.03
N HIS A 171 -2.96 -3.75 8.00
CA HIS A 171 -2.24 -3.55 6.74
C HIS A 171 -0.98 -2.68 6.90
N VAL A 172 -1.02 -1.66 7.76
CA VAL A 172 0.18 -0.86 8.14
C VAL A 172 1.24 -1.79 8.70
N ILE A 173 0.85 -2.60 9.68
CA ILE A 173 1.74 -3.50 10.40
C ILE A 173 2.34 -4.54 9.46
N LEU A 174 1.55 -5.08 8.53
CA LEU A 174 2.10 -6.02 7.53
C LEU A 174 3.09 -5.37 6.57
N GLU A 175 2.91 -4.09 6.23
CA GLU A 175 3.86 -3.39 5.38
C GLU A 175 5.17 -3.11 6.14
N GLU A 176 5.09 -2.71 7.41
CA GLU A 176 6.25 -2.53 8.27
C GLU A 176 7.02 -3.83 8.49
N GLU A 177 6.32 -4.90 8.87
CA GLU A 177 6.92 -6.22 9.08
C GLU A 177 7.61 -6.73 7.80
N LYS A 178 7.01 -6.49 6.62
CA LYS A 178 7.64 -6.81 5.33
C LYS A 178 8.96 -6.06 5.15
N LEU A 179 8.98 -4.76 5.41
CA LEU A 179 10.16 -3.93 5.28
C LEU A 179 11.25 -4.31 6.29
N GLN A 180 10.88 -4.66 7.52
CA GLN A 180 11.82 -5.19 8.51
C GLN A 180 12.44 -6.52 8.05
N LYS A 181 11.66 -7.42 7.46
CA LYS A 181 12.16 -8.67 6.89
C LYS A 181 13.10 -8.43 5.69
N ILE A 182 12.78 -7.45 4.83
CA ILE A 182 13.66 -7.03 3.73
C ILE A 182 14.98 -6.46 4.28
N LEU A 183 14.92 -5.60 5.30
CA LEU A 183 16.12 -5.03 5.92
C LEU A 183 17.00 -6.11 6.52
N ALA A 184 16.43 -7.08 7.24
CA ALA A 184 17.15 -8.21 7.80
C ALA A 184 17.87 -9.04 6.71
N LEU A 185 17.24 -9.25 5.54
CA LEU A 185 17.88 -9.91 4.39
C LEU A 185 19.01 -9.08 3.76
N CYS A 186 18.92 -7.75 3.86
CA CYS A 186 19.94 -6.84 3.33
C CYS A 186 21.15 -6.70 4.26
N GLN A 187 20.96 -6.88 5.57
CA GLN A 187 22.03 -6.83 6.57
C GLN A 187 23.10 -7.89 6.28
N GLY A 188 24.35 -7.46 6.12
CA GLY A 188 25.48 -8.35 5.80
C GLY A 188 25.59 -8.78 4.34
N SER A 189 24.70 -8.33 3.46
CA SER A 189 24.78 -8.62 2.02
C SER A 189 25.90 -7.81 1.34
N THR A 190 26.54 -8.42 0.33
CA THR A 190 27.51 -7.75 -0.54
C THR A 190 26.87 -7.01 -1.72
N ASN A 191 25.57 -7.24 -1.96
CA ASN A 191 24.82 -6.60 -3.05
C ASN A 191 24.78 -5.07 -2.85
N PRO A 192 25.13 -4.25 -3.88
CA PRO A 192 25.14 -2.79 -3.75
C PRO A 192 23.78 -2.20 -3.36
N MET A 193 22.68 -2.71 -3.92
CA MET A 193 21.34 -2.26 -3.58
C MET A 193 20.97 -2.65 -2.13
N ALA A 194 21.37 -3.83 -1.67
CA ALA A 194 21.19 -4.22 -0.27
C ALA A 194 21.87 -3.23 0.70
N LYS A 195 23.08 -2.79 0.37
CA LYS A 195 23.79 -1.75 1.15
C LYS A 195 23.06 -0.42 1.14
N LYS A 196 22.51 -0.01 -0.01
CA LYS A 196 21.69 1.21 -0.11
C LYS A 196 20.41 1.11 0.73
N ILE A 197 19.72 -0.04 0.70
CA ILE A 197 18.54 -0.30 1.53
C ILE A 197 18.89 -0.14 3.00
N VAL A 198 19.97 -0.78 3.48
CA VAL A 198 20.42 -0.67 4.87
C VAL A 198 20.76 0.78 5.24
N ALA A 199 21.46 1.50 4.36
CA ALA A 199 21.89 2.87 4.63
C ALA A 199 20.73 3.88 4.67
N ASN A 200 19.63 3.63 3.97
CA ASN A 200 18.52 4.58 3.82
C ASN A 200 17.21 4.10 4.47
N SER A 201 17.19 2.95 5.15
CA SER A 201 15.95 2.36 5.66
C SER A 201 15.22 3.25 6.67
N SER A 202 15.95 3.95 7.54
CA SER A 202 15.38 4.86 8.54
C SER A 202 14.62 6.03 7.91
N ASP A 203 15.04 6.49 6.74
CA ASP A 203 14.44 7.64 6.05
C ASP A 203 13.37 7.20 5.05
N VAL A 204 13.61 6.09 4.34
CA VAL A 204 12.73 5.62 3.26
C VAL A 204 11.54 4.84 3.80
N PHE A 205 11.74 3.92 4.76
CA PHE A 205 10.66 3.02 5.18
C PHE A 205 9.45 3.75 5.76
N PRO A 206 9.61 4.74 6.68
CA PRO A 206 8.45 5.46 7.22
C PRO A 206 7.69 6.22 6.13
N LYS A 207 8.40 6.84 5.17
CA LYS A 207 7.77 7.52 4.03
C LYS A 207 7.02 6.53 3.14
N TYR A 208 7.62 5.36 2.88
CA TYR A 208 7.06 4.32 2.02
C TYR A 208 5.76 3.75 2.60
N VAL A 209 5.77 3.41 3.89
CA VAL A 209 4.59 2.91 4.62
C VAL A 209 3.45 3.94 4.58
N LYS A 210 3.73 5.20 4.93
CA LYS A 210 2.73 6.29 4.89
C LYS A 210 2.11 6.46 3.51
N ALA A 211 2.92 6.41 2.45
CA ALA A 211 2.42 6.50 1.08
C ALA A 211 1.51 5.32 0.69
N LYS A 212 1.86 4.09 1.11
CA LYS A 212 1.03 2.90 0.83
C LYS A 212 -0.33 2.99 1.51
N ILE A 213 -0.37 3.45 2.75
CA ILE A 213 -1.64 3.52 3.48
C ILE A 213 -2.50 4.67 2.99
N SER A 214 -1.88 5.82 2.68
CA SER A 214 -2.55 6.90 1.97
C SER A 214 -3.17 6.42 0.67
N THR A 215 -2.47 5.56 -0.08
CA THR A 215 -3.00 4.94 -1.30
C THR A 215 -4.23 4.06 -1.00
N MET A 216 -4.20 3.26 0.06
CA MET A 216 -5.34 2.44 0.48
C MET A 216 -6.54 3.28 0.90
N TYR A 217 -6.31 4.34 1.70
CA TYR A 217 -7.37 5.27 2.11
C TYR A 217 -8.03 5.92 0.89
N ILE A 218 -7.20 6.41 -0.04
CA ILE A 218 -7.67 6.97 -1.32
C ILE A 218 -8.49 5.95 -2.11
N PHE A 219 -8.05 4.70 -2.16
CA PHE A 219 -8.79 3.64 -2.85
C PHE A 219 -10.17 3.40 -2.22
N SER A 220 -10.24 3.31 -0.88
CA SER A 220 -11.51 3.20 -0.16
C SER A 220 -12.41 4.42 -0.35
N LEU A 221 -11.85 5.63 -0.43
CA LEU A 221 -12.60 6.86 -0.73
C LEU A 221 -13.21 6.82 -2.15
N ILE A 222 -12.42 6.39 -3.14
CA ILE A 222 -12.82 6.22 -4.55
C ILE A 222 -13.94 5.17 -4.69
N GLN A 223 -13.85 4.06 -3.96
CA GLN A 223 -14.84 2.99 -3.97
C GLN A 223 -16.12 3.33 -3.18
N GLY A 224 -16.10 4.41 -2.39
CA GLY A 224 -17.22 4.79 -1.54
C GLY A 224 -17.34 3.96 -0.26
N GLU A 225 -16.32 3.16 0.08
CA GLU A 225 -16.21 2.47 1.36
C GLU A 225 -16.00 3.49 2.50
N VAL A 226 -15.34 4.60 2.20
CA VAL A 226 -15.19 5.77 3.06
C VAL A 226 -15.92 6.96 2.44
N ALA A 227 -16.75 7.63 3.24
CA ALA A 227 -17.39 8.88 2.85
C ALA A 227 -16.42 10.06 3.05
N PRO A 228 -16.41 11.06 2.16
CA PRO A 228 -15.61 12.28 2.38
C PRO A 228 -16.10 13.00 3.63
N ARG A 229 -15.16 13.52 4.42
CA ARG A 229 -15.42 14.24 5.69
C ARG A 229 -15.82 15.70 5.45
N ASP A 230 -15.29 16.30 4.41
CA ASP A 230 -15.54 17.70 4.05
C ASP A 230 -15.61 17.90 2.52
N GLU A 231 -15.91 19.14 2.10
CA GLU A 231 -16.01 19.48 0.68
C GLU A 231 -14.65 19.47 -0.05
N VAL A 232 -13.52 19.61 0.66
CA VAL A 232 -12.19 19.51 0.04
C VAL A 232 -11.88 18.05 -0.29
N GLU A 233 -12.11 17.14 0.65
CA GLU A 233 -11.95 15.70 0.48
C GLU A 233 -12.92 15.14 -0.56
N LYS A 234 -14.13 15.69 -0.65
CA LYS A 234 -15.08 15.38 -1.73
C LYS A 234 -14.55 15.81 -3.09
N LYS A 235 -13.98 17.01 -3.24
CA LYS A 235 -13.32 17.44 -4.50
C LYS A 235 -12.18 16.50 -4.87
N VAL A 236 -11.38 16.08 -3.89
CA VAL A 236 -10.29 15.12 -4.09
C VAL A 236 -10.84 13.79 -4.58
N LYS A 237 -11.88 13.26 -3.94
CA LYS A 237 -12.59 12.05 -4.37
C LYS A 237 -13.07 12.17 -5.82
N ASP A 238 -13.72 13.28 -6.17
CA ASP A 238 -14.28 13.50 -7.51
C ASP A 238 -13.18 13.48 -8.58
N ILE A 239 -12.04 14.15 -8.32
CA ILE A 239 -10.86 14.08 -9.19
C ILE A 239 -10.40 12.63 -9.33
N LEU A 240 -10.21 11.91 -8.21
CA LEU A 240 -9.69 10.56 -8.25
C LEU A 240 -10.61 9.57 -8.99
N VAL A 241 -11.93 9.71 -8.81
CA VAL A 241 -12.95 8.92 -9.52
C VAL A 241 -12.92 9.23 -11.03
N GLU A 242 -12.85 10.51 -11.41
CA GLU A 242 -12.72 10.95 -12.81
C GLU A 242 -11.56 10.23 -13.52
N TYR A 243 -10.36 10.23 -12.91
CA TYR A 243 -9.19 9.59 -13.54
C TYR A 243 -9.20 8.07 -13.45
N ARG A 244 -9.79 7.46 -12.42
CA ARG A 244 -10.03 6.00 -12.40
C ARG A 244 -10.89 5.61 -13.61
N ASP A 245 -11.96 6.35 -13.86
CA ASP A 245 -12.91 6.02 -14.91
C ASP A 245 -12.30 6.28 -16.30
N LYS A 246 -11.53 7.37 -16.48
CA LYS A 246 -10.73 7.60 -17.69
C LYS A 246 -9.74 6.47 -17.96
N LYS A 247 -8.99 6.02 -16.93
CA LYS A 247 -8.07 4.88 -17.06
C LYS A 247 -8.82 3.61 -17.46
N ARG A 248 -9.95 3.30 -16.81
CA ARG A 248 -10.76 2.13 -17.15
C ARG A 248 -11.22 2.17 -18.60
N GLN A 249 -11.69 3.32 -19.08
CA GLN A 249 -12.09 3.51 -20.48
C GLN A 249 -10.92 3.26 -21.44
N LEU A 250 -9.73 3.78 -21.16
CA LEU A 250 -8.53 3.51 -21.98
C LEU A 250 -8.20 2.02 -22.03
N MET A 251 -8.26 1.34 -20.89
CA MET A 251 -7.94 -0.09 -20.79
C MET A 251 -8.98 -0.95 -21.54
N THR A 252 -10.28 -0.62 -21.43
CA THR A 252 -11.34 -1.30 -22.17
C THR A 252 -11.28 -1.02 -23.68
N ALA A 253 -10.89 0.20 -24.10
CA ALA A 253 -10.77 0.55 -25.51
C ALA A 253 -9.58 -0.13 -26.22
N ALA A 254 -8.63 -0.68 -25.46
CA ALA A 254 -7.46 -1.40 -25.99
C ALA A 254 -7.63 -2.93 -25.98
N GLN A 255 -8.76 -3.45 -25.48
CA GLN A 255 -9.15 -4.86 -25.54
C GLN A 255 -9.95 -5.14 -26.82
#